data_AF-A0A966APF6-F1
#
_entry.id   AF-A0A966APF6-F1
#
_cell.length_a   1.000
_cell.length_b   1.000
_cell.length_c   1.000
_cell.angle_alpha   90.00
_cell.angle_beta   90.00
_cell.angle_gamma   90.00
#
_symmetry.space_group_name_H-M   'P 1'
#
loop_
_entity.id
_entity.type
_entity.pdbx_description
1 polymer ?
#
loop_
_entity_poly.entity_id
_entity_poly.type
_entity_poly.pdbx_seq_one_letter_code
_entity_poly.pdbx_strand_id
1 'polypeptide(L)'
;TRWIDLPPRDGIKLFATAVSALKVRGVEDPGRQLAWIRGWNSNTLIIKNGALTGEQIAAMRAFADDRQFDLAYYFGMSRSDANRHNILAAPRFYDAATALLGPERDRFLADYKFNVDPSTDDRPFHFHFFKWRHFPEMLALRARGGMGLLELGYIVLVAALLQAVVVSVVLIVLPLLWMRRSDGASDSTWSRGVLVGYFLFIGLAFLFIEIAFIQIFVRFLGHPVYSVTVILASFLLFAAAGSRLTEAFEDSVSDARKLAIAVSTIAAICVLYVAVLPAVLTHFAGVGGLWRAAIAVMLVAPLALAMGMPFPLGMRSLTGRRSDLIPWAWAINGCASVVSAVLAVVLAMHFGITAVILSAATLYVLAALIGWRGVHGGAATGPAPLQHPGGQVLPG
;
A
#
# COMPACT_ATOMS: atom_id res chain seq x y z
N THR A 1 -1.02 25.98 5.27
CA THR A 1 -2.41 26.49 5.16
C THR A 1 -3.26 25.48 4.43
N ARG A 2 -4.51 25.28 4.86
CA ARG A 2 -5.50 24.35 4.28
C ARG A 2 -6.82 25.08 4.05
N TRP A 3 -7.61 24.61 3.10
CA TRP A 3 -8.98 25.08 2.91
C TRP A 3 -9.86 24.63 4.09
N ILE A 4 -10.92 25.39 4.38
CA ILE A 4 -11.91 25.06 5.40
C ILE A 4 -13.07 24.33 4.74
N ASP A 5 -13.29 23.10 5.18
CA ASP A 5 -14.53 22.38 4.95
C ASP A 5 -15.51 22.58 6.12
N LEU A 6 -16.81 22.47 5.85
CA LEU A 6 -17.85 22.43 6.88
C LEU A 6 -18.67 21.14 6.73
N PRO A 7 -18.65 20.22 7.72
CA PRO A 7 -17.89 20.28 8.98
C PRO A 7 -16.35 20.20 8.78
N PRO A 8 -15.55 20.80 9.69
CA PRO A 8 -14.08 20.80 9.56
C PRO A 8 -13.50 19.39 9.57
N ARG A 9 -12.53 19.10 8.71
CA ARG A 9 -11.87 17.78 8.64
C ARG A 9 -10.37 17.91 8.40
N ASP A 10 -10.00 18.60 7.33
CA ASP A 10 -8.61 18.72 6.86
C ASP A 10 -7.70 19.41 7.89
N GLY A 11 -8.11 20.59 8.35
CA GLY A 11 -7.37 21.33 9.36
C GLY A 11 -7.27 20.57 10.71
N ILE A 12 -8.32 19.86 11.12
CA ILE A 12 -8.33 19.07 12.35
C ILE A 12 -7.34 17.91 12.24
N LYS A 13 -7.35 17.17 11.12
CA LYS A 13 -6.40 16.09 10.88
C LYS A 13 -4.96 16.60 10.80
N LEU A 14 -4.74 17.77 10.20
CA LEU A 14 -3.43 18.41 10.17
C LEU A 14 -2.94 18.76 11.60
N PHE A 15 -3.83 19.31 12.44
CA PHE A 15 -3.54 19.59 13.84
C PHE A 15 -3.22 18.31 14.62
N ALA A 16 -4.04 17.26 14.47
CA ALA A 16 -3.80 15.95 15.09
C ALA A 16 -2.46 15.34 14.65
N THR A 17 -2.12 15.48 13.37
CA THR A 17 -0.84 15.05 12.79
C THR A 17 0.33 15.79 13.42
N ALA A 18 0.24 17.12 13.55
CA ALA A 18 1.27 17.93 14.18
C ALA A 18 1.47 17.57 15.67
N VAL A 19 0.39 17.39 16.42
CA VAL A 19 0.45 16.93 17.83
C VAL A 19 1.14 15.58 17.92
N SER A 20 0.79 14.63 17.06
CA SER A 20 1.41 13.31 17.05
C SER A 20 2.90 13.37 16.70
N ALA A 21 3.27 14.16 15.70
CA ALA A 21 4.66 14.34 15.28
C ALA A 21 5.52 14.97 16.38
N LEU A 22 5.00 15.97 17.11
CA LEU A 22 5.69 16.59 18.25
C LEU A 22 5.90 15.59 19.40
N LYS A 23 4.89 14.78 19.73
CA LYS A 23 5.00 13.72 20.75
C LYS A 23 6.05 12.68 20.38
N VAL A 24 6.06 12.21 19.12
CA VAL A 24 7.08 11.26 18.62
C VAL A 24 8.50 11.84 18.70
N ARG A 25 8.63 13.16 18.55
CA ARG A 25 9.91 13.88 18.73
C ARG A 25 10.31 14.13 20.19
N GLY A 26 9.53 13.64 21.16
CA GLY A 26 9.81 13.80 22.58
C GLY A 26 9.38 15.13 23.19
N VAL A 27 8.50 15.90 22.54
CA VAL A 27 7.95 17.14 23.10
C VAL A 27 6.85 16.79 24.12
N GLU A 28 7.09 17.10 25.40
CA GLU A 28 6.14 16.83 26.50
C GLU A 28 4.81 17.58 26.36
N ASP A 29 4.87 18.87 26.00
CA ASP A 29 3.71 19.73 25.81
C ASP A 29 3.66 20.31 24.38
N PRO A 30 3.08 19.56 23.42
CA PRO A 30 2.92 20.01 22.04
C PRO A 30 2.13 21.32 21.91
N GLY A 31 1.18 21.58 22.82
CA GLY A 31 0.31 22.75 22.74
C GLY A 31 1.08 24.07 22.78
N ARG A 32 2.20 24.10 23.51
CA ARG A 32 3.08 25.28 23.60
C ARG A 32 3.81 25.62 22.31
N GLN A 33 3.90 24.68 21.36
CA GLN A 33 4.60 24.87 20.09
C GLN A 33 3.64 25.12 18.92
N LEU A 34 2.32 25.09 19.16
CA LEU A 34 1.29 25.18 18.15
C LEU A 34 0.50 26.48 18.27
N ALA A 35 0.28 27.11 17.12
CA ALA A 35 -0.68 28.19 16.98
C ALA A 35 -1.52 27.96 15.72
N TRP A 36 -2.80 28.28 15.77
CA TRP A 36 -3.72 28.01 14.69
C TRP A 36 -4.58 29.24 14.41
N ILE A 37 -4.48 29.75 13.20
CA ILE A 37 -5.21 30.92 12.71
C ILE A 37 -6.21 30.45 11.66
N ARG A 38 -7.38 31.09 11.61
CA ARG A 38 -8.48 30.73 10.72
C ARG A 38 -9.07 31.99 10.10
N GLY A 39 -9.25 31.99 8.78
CA GLY A 39 -10.06 32.98 8.06
C GLY A 39 -11.39 32.42 7.59
N TRP A 40 -11.99 33.11 6.62
CA TRP A 40 -13.28 32.72 6.05
C TRP A 40 -13.24 31.36 5.35
N ASN A 41 -12.21 31.10 4.56
CA ASN A 41 -12.11 29.91 3.69
C ASN A 41 -10.86 29.06 3.94
N SER A 42 -9.96 29.48 4.81
CA SER A 42 -8.66 28.82 5.03
C SER A 42 -8.21 28.87 6.48
N ASN A 43 -7.41 27.89 6.87
CA ASN A 43 -6.78 27.85 8.18
C ASN A 43 -5.27 27.60 8.03
N THR A 44 -4.49 28.18 8.94
CA THR A 44 -3.04 28.11 8.95
C THR A 44 -2.56 27.63 10.31
N LEU A 45 -2.05 26.40 10.33
CA LEU A 45 -1.34 25.85 11.48
C LEU A 45 0.12 26.31 11.42
N ILE A 46 0.59 26.86 12.53
CA ILE A 46 1.96 27.29 12.76
C ILE A 46 2.55 26.34 13.80
N ILE A 47 3.75 25.84 13.51
CA ILE A 47 4.52 24.96 14.39
C ILE A 47 5.88 25.61 14.60
N LYS A 48 6.21 25.94 15.85
CA LYS A 48 7.51 26.53 16.21
C LYS A 48 8.43 25.44 16.77
N ASN A 49 9.72 25.50 16.40
CA ASN A 49 10.74 24.71 17.10
C ASN A 49 11.00 25.35 18.47
N GLY A 50 10.36 24.82 19.51
CA GLY A 50 10.32 25.41 20.85
C GLY A 50 9.03 26.17 21.14
N ALA A 51 8.83 26.57 22.40
CA ALA A 51 7.59 27.20 22.84
C ALA A 51 7.36 28.58 22.20
N LEU A 52 6.12 28.88 21.86
CA LEU A 52 5.66 30.22 21.47
C LEU A 52 5.80 31.17 22.68
N THR A 53 6.37 32.35 22.47
CA THR A 53 6.53 33.35 23.53
C THR A 53 5.27 34.21 23.66
N GLY A 54 5.10 34.87 24.80
CA GLY A 54 3.98 35.79 25.01
C GLY A 54 3.94 36.92 23.97
N GLU A 55 5.10 37.48 23.60
CA GLU A 55 5.22 38.49 22.55
C GLU A 55 4.76 37.97 21.19
N GLN A 56 5.12 36.73 20.83
CA GLN A 56 4.70 36.11 19.57
C GLN A 56 3.20 35.85 19.54
N ILE A 57 2.62 35.41 20.66
CA ILE A 57 1.17 35.25 20.79
C ILE A 57 0.48 36.61 20.68
N ALA A 58 0.99 37.65 21.33
CA ALA A 58 0.45 39.00 21.25
C ALA A 58 0.51 39.56 19.80
N ALA A 59 1.64 39.39 19.11
CA ALA A 59 1.77 39.78 17.71
C ALA A 59 0.80 39.02 16.79
N MET A 60 0.60 37.73 17.03
CA MET A 60 -0.38 36.92 16.30
C MET A 60 -1.82 37.40 16.56
N ARG A 61 -2.15 37.76 17.80
CA ARG A 61 -3.47 38.32 18.16
C ARG A 61 -3.72 39.65 17.43
N ALA A 62 -2.77 40.57 17.50
CA ALA A 62 -2.85 41.85 16.77
C ALA A 62 -3.01 41.62 15.26
N PHE A 63 -2.22 40.72 14.67
CA PHE A 63 -2.35 40.35 13.27
C PHE A 63 -3.75 39.83 12.92
N ALA A 64 -4.32 39.00 13.79
CA ALA A 64 -5.64 38.42 13.57
C ALA A 64 -6.76 39.46 13.71
N ASP A 65 -6.68 40.33 14.72
CA ASP A 65 -7.65 41.40 14.95
C ASP A 65 -7.63 42.43 13.80
N ASP A 66 -6.44 42.90 13.39
CA ASP A 66 -6.27 43.87 12.29
C ASP A 66 -6.84 43.38 10.95
N ARG A 67 -6.89 42.06 10.76
CA ARG A 67 -7.29 41.43 9.48
C ARG A 67 -8.58 40.63 9.59
N GLN A 68 -9.27 40.69 10.73
CA GLN A 68 -10.52 39.96 10.97
C GLN A 68 -10.37 38.43 10.79
N PHE A 69 -9.18 37.91 11.11
CA PHE A 69 -8.97 36.48 11.26
C PHE A 69 -9.41 36.04 12.66
N ASP A 70 -9.81 34.79 12.78
CA ASP A 70 -10.02 34.14 14.07
C ASP A 70 -8.79 33.38 14.51
N LEU A 71 -8.61 33.31 15.81
CA LEU A 71 -7.71 32.35 16.43
C LEU A 71 -8.48 31.06 16.69
N ALA A 72 -7.92 29.95 16.23
CA ALA A 72 -8.42 28.61 16.48
C ALA A 72 -7.75 28.00 17.70
N TYR A 73 -6.46 28.26 17.92
CA TYR A 73 -5.73 27.76 19.07
C TYR A 73 -4.42 28.54 19.31
N TYR A 74 -4.11 28.79 20.57
CA TYR A 74 -2.76 29.00 21.10
C TYR A 74 -2.75 28.58 22.57
N PHE A 75 -1.57 28.33 23.11
CA PHE A 75 -1.45 27.92 24.51
C PHE A 75 -1.98 28.99 25.47
N GLY A 76 -2.94 28.62 26.32
CA GLY A 76 -3.60 29.54 27.27
C GLY A 76 -4.78 30.34 26.69
N MET A 77 -5.22 30.06 25.46
CA MET A 77 -6.39 30.70 24.85
C MET A 77 -7.70 30.32 25.57
N SER A 78 -8.58 31.30 25.81
CA SER A 78 -9.93 31.04 26.33
C SER A 78 -10.89 30.66 25.20
N ARG A 79 -11.92 29.86 25.49
CA ARG A 79 -12.95 29.50 24.51
C ARG A 79 -13.70 30.71 23.94
N SER A 80 -13.86 31.77 24.74
CA SER A 80 -14.50 33.04 24.34
C SER A 80 -13.67 33.87 23.35
N ASP A 81 -12.36 33.63 23.27
CA ASP A 81 -11.50 34.31 22.30
C ASP A 81 -11.61 33.70 20.90
N ALA A 82 -12.22 32.51 20.77
CA ALA A 82 -12.41 31.83 19.50
C ALA A 82 -13.69 32.30 18.79
N ASN A 83 -13.73 32.17 17.47
CA ASN A 83 -14.95 32.34 16.67
C ASN A 83 -15.61 33.73 16.82
N ARG A 84 -14.81 34.81 16.74
CA ARG A 84 -15.21 36.21 16.91
C ARG A 84 -15.55 36.90 15.59
N HIS A 85 -14.77 36.66 14.53
CA HIS A 85 -14.89 37.36 13.26
C HIS A 85 -15.67 36.52 12.22
N ASN A 86 -15.24 35.29 11.95
CA ASN A 86 -15.85 34.37 10.98
C ASN A 86 -16.79 33.38 11.69
N ILE A 87 -17.89 33.89 12.25
CA ILE A 87 -18.73 33.16 13.22
C ILE A 87 -19.36 31.89 12.62
N LEU A 88 -19.03 30.74 13.20
CA LEU A 88 -19.71 29.46 13.04
C LEU A 88 -20.69 29.22 14.20
N ALA A 89 -21.57 28.22 14.04
CA ALA A 89 -22.52 27.81 15.09
C ALA A 89 -21.85 27.40 16.42
N ALA A 90 -20.57 27.00 16.40
CA ALA A 90 -19.77 26.70 17.58
C ALA A 90 -18.27 26.90 17.25
N PRO A 91 -17.40 27.16 18.24
CA PRO A 91 -15.95 27.30 18.05
C PRO A 91 -15.26 25.94 17.80
N ARG A 92 -15.70 25.22 16.76
CA ARG A 92 -15.32 23.82 16.47
C ARG A 92 -13.82 23.57 16.36
N PHE A 93 -13.05 24.56 15.87
CA PHE A 93 -11.61 24.46 15.74
C PHE A 93 -10.90 24.47 17.10
N TYR A 94 -11.34 25.36 18.01
CA TYR A 94 -10.85 25.42 19.38
C TYR A 94 -11.23 24.17 20.16
N ASP A 95 -12.50 23.75 20.07
CA ASP A 95 -12.99 22.56 20.75
C ASP A 95 -12.21 21.31 20.29
N ALA A 96 -11.93 21.19 18.98
CA ALA A 96 -11.09 20.13 18.43
C ALA A 96 -9.63 20.20 18.91
N ALA A 97 -9.00 21.38 18.90
CA ALA A 97 -7.62 21.54 19.36
C ALA A 97 -7.46 21.16 20.85
N THR A 98 -8.39 21.62 21.69
CA THR A 98 -8.43 21.31 23.12
C THR A 98 -8.63 19.82 23.35
N ALA A 99 -9.57 19.18 22.64
CA ALA A 99 -9.80 17.74 22.77
C ALA A 99 -8.58 16.92 22.32
N LEU A 100 -7.93 17.30 21.21
CA LEU A 100 -6.76 16.59 20.66
C LEU A 100 -5.51 16.70 21.53
N LEU A 101 -5.37 17.80 22.29
CA LEU A 101 -4.25 18.01 23.22
C LEU A 101 -4.54 17.44 24.61
N GLY A 102 -5.81 17.34 24.99
CA GLY A 102 -6.26 16.88 26.29
C GLY A 102 -6.48 15.36 26.43
N PRO A 103 -7.05 14.91 27.56
CA PRO A 103 -7.30 13.49 27.84
C PRO A 103 -8.42 12.90 26.97
N GLU A 104 -9.29 13.73 26.39
CA GLU A 104 -10.40 13.29 25.54
C GLU A 104 -10.00 12.94 24.11
N ARG A 105 -8.70 13.00 23.78
CA ARG A 105 -8.17 12.82 22.42
C ARG A 105 -8.74 11.57 21.73
N ASP A 106 -8.62 10.41 22.36
CA ASP A 106 -8.97 9.14 21.72
C ASP A 106 -10.49 9.05 21.49
N ARG A 107 -11.28 9.55 22.45
CA ARG A 107 -12.73 9.66 22.31
C ARG A 107 -13.11 10.62 21.17
N PHE A 108 -12.46 11.77 21.09
CA PHE A 108 -12.68 12.74 20.02
C PHE A 108 -12.38 12.13 18.65
N LEU A 109 -11.22 11.48 18.49
CA LEU A 109 -10.85 10.82 17.23
C LEU A 109 -11.86 9.73 16.83
N ALA A 110 -12.32 8.92 17.78
CA ALA A 110 -13.29 7.85 17.53
C ALA A 110 -14.68 8.39 17.14
N ASP A 111 -15.21 9.35 17.90
CA ASP A 111 -16.59 9.83 17.79
C ASP A 111 -16.78 10.92 16.72
N TYR A 112 -15.70 11.57 16.26
CA TYR A 112 -15.81 12.61 15.24
C TYR A 112 -16.37 12.07 13.92
N LYS A 113 -17.19 12.88 13.24
CA LYS A 113 -17.93 12.47 12.01
C LYS A 113 -17.02 12.01 10.86
N PHE A 114 -15.78 12.51 10.83
CA PHE A 114 -14.77 12.18 9.82
C PHE A 114 -13.56 11.48 10.46
N ASN A 115 -12.83 10.71 9.66
CA ASN A 115 -11.53 10.18 10.04
C ASN A 115 -10.51 11.32 10.09
N VAL A 116 -10.21 11.76 11.30
CA VAL A 116 -9.21 12.80 11.59
C VAL A 116 -7.99 12.24 12.33
N ASP A 117 -7.77 10.93 12.23
CA ASP A 117 -6.60 10.27 12.80
C ASP A 117 -5.31 10.87 12.23
N PRO A 118 -4.25 11.03 13.04
CA PRO A 118 -2.96 11.54 12.56
C PRO A 118 -2.44 10.76 11.34
N SER A 119 -2.00 11.48 10.31
CA SER A 119 -1.30 10.88 9.19
C SER A 119 0.10 10.46 9.64
N THR A 120 0.53 9.25 9.30
CA THR A 120 1.87 8.73 9.62
C THR A 120 2.60 8.35 8.35
N ASP A 121 3.90 8.07 8.48
CA ASP A 121 4.70 7.58 7.36
C ASP A 121 4.23 6.20 6.87
N ASP A 122 3.63 5.41 7.77
CA ASP A 122 3.04 4.10 7.46
C ASP A 122 1.64 4.21 6.86
N ARG A 123 0.89 5.28 7.19
CA ARG A 123 -0.43 5.59 6.62
C ARG A 123 -0.46 7.02 6.07
N PRO A 124 0.20 7.29 4.92
CA PRO A 124 0.36 8.63 4.38
C PRO A 124 -0.90 9.16 3.64
N PHE A 125 -2.09 8.80 4.10
CA PHE A 125 -3.37 9.10 3.45
C PHE A 125 -4.10 10.25 4.15
N HIS A 126 -3.58 11.46 4.00
CA HIS A 126 -4.15 12.65 4.64
C HIS A 126 -5.61 12.88 4.25
N PHE A 127 -5.94 12.73 2.97
CA PHE A 127 -7.28 12.96 2.44
C PHE A 127 -8.25 11.77 2.59
N HIS A 128 -7.94 10.82 3.47
CA HIS A 128 -8.89 9.78 3.85
C HIS A 128 -9.67 10.26 5.08
N PHE A 129 -10.84 10.87 4.86
CA PHE A 129 -11.76 11.35 5.90
C PHE A 129 -12.98 10.44 6.07
N PHE A 130 -13.20 9.46 5.18
CA PHE A 130 -14.35 8.57 5.23
C PHE A 130 -14.35 7.61 6.45
N LYS A 131 -15.53 7.39 7.04
CA LYS A 131 -15.78 6.40 8.09
C LYS A 131 -17.02 5.57 7.75
N TRP A 132 -16.87 4.25 7.68
CA TRP A 132 -17.96 3.32 7.36
C TRP A 132 -19.17 3.42 8.30
N ARG A 133 -18.93 3.66 9.61
CA ARG A 133 -20.00 3.80 10.62
C ARG A 133 -21.00 4.91 10.30
N HIS A 134 -20.56 5.97 9.61
CA HIS A 134 -21.41 7.12 9.27
C HIS A 134 -22.01 7.03 7.86
N PHE A 135 -21.70 5.98 7.10
CA PHE A 135 -22.22 5.82 5.74
C PHE A 135 -23.76 5.79 5.66
N PRO A 136 -24.49 5.07 6.54
CA PRO A 136 -25.96 5.07 6.49
C PRO A 136 -26.57 6.46 6.72
N GLU A 137 -26.00 7.22 7.65
CA GLU A 137 -26.41 8.60 7.96
C GLU A 137 -26.20 9.52 6.75
N MET A 138 -25.04 9.41 6.09
CA MET A 138 -24.73 10.21 4.89
C MET A 138 -25.66 9.88 3.72
N LEU A 139 -25.99 8.59 3.53
CA LEU A 139 -26.92 8.14 2.50
C LEU A 139 -28.35 8.63 2.79
N ALA A 140 -28.80 8.60 4.05
CA ALA A 140 -30.09 9.14 4.46
C ALA A 140 -30.19 10.66 4.21
N LEU A 141 -29.08 11.38 4.36
CA LEU A 141 -28.99 12.83 4.12
C LEU A 141 -28.61 13.19 2.67
N ARG A 142 -28.60 12.23 1.73
CA ARG A 142 -28.17 12.45 0.33
C ARG A 142 -28.91 13.61 -0.35
N ALA A 143 -30.22 13.72 -0.11
CA ALA A 143 -31.09 14.74 -0.72
C ALA A 143 -30.92 16.13 -0.08
N ARG A 144 -30.26 16.23 1.08
CA ARG A 144 -30.02 17.48 1.82
C ARG A 144 -28.56 17.96 1.72
N GLY A 145 -27.83 17.53 0.68
CA GLY A 145 -26.42 17.89 0.46
C GLY A 145 -25.41 16.94 1.11
N GLY A 146 -25.84 15.84 1.74
CA GLY A 146 -24.94 14.83 2.32
C GLY A 146 -24.00 14.17 1.29
N MET A 147 -24.38 14.16 0.00
CA MET A 147 -23.51 13.69 -1.09
C MET A 147 -22.25 14.53 -1.28
N GLY A 148 -22.30 15.86 -1.03
CA GLY A 148 -21.10 16.72 -1.12
C GLY A 148 -20.09 16.46 0.00
N LEU A 149 -20.50 15.78 1.06
CA LEU A 149 -19.63 15.35 2.16
C LEU A 149 -19.01 13.96 1.92
N LEU A 150 -19.55 13.19 0.96
CA LEU A 150 -19.01 11.87 0.62
C LEU A 150 -17.72 12.04 -0.18
N GLU A 151 -16.65 11.44 0.31
CA GLU A 151 -15.42 11.25 -0.46
C GLU A 151 -15.66 10.20 -1.53
N LEU A 152 -16.29 10.61 -2.64
CA LEU A 152 -16.65 9.72 -3.74
C LEU A 152 -15.44 8.91 -4.23
N GLY A 153 -14.22 9.45 -4.15
CA GLY A 153 -12.99 8.74 -4.51
C GLY A 153 -12.80 7.41 -3.76
N TYR A 154 -13.06 7.37 -2.45
CA TYR A 154 -12.93 6.13 -1.67
C TYR A 154 -14.06 5.13 -1.99
N ILE A 155 -15.28 5.60 -2.20
CA ILE A 155 -16.40 4.72 -2.60
C ILE A 155 -16.15 4.13 -3.98
N VAL A 156 -15.68 4.94 -4.92
CA VAL A 156 -15.29 4.49 -6.27
C VAL A 156 -14.17 3.44 -6.18
N LEU A 157 -13.19 3.63 -5.29
CA LEU A 157 -12.14 2.64 -5.05
C LEU A 157 -12.70 1.29 -4.57
N VAL A 158 -13.63 1.30 -3.62
CA VAL A 158 -14.26 0.07 -3.10
C VAL A 158 -15.16 -0.57 -4.14
N ALA A 159 -15.92 0.21 -4.91
CA ALA A 159 -16.74 -0.30 -6.01
C ALA A 159 -15.88 -0.93 -7.11
N ALA A 160 -14.75 -0.30 -7.46
CA ALA A 160 -13.78 -0.84 -8.40
C ALA A 160 -13.18 -2.15 -7.90
N LEU A 161 -12.86 -2.25 -6.60
CA LEU A 161 -12.40 -3.50 -5.99
C LEU A 161 -13.45 -4.61 -6.12
N LEU A 162 -14.71 -4.31 -5.77
CA LEU A 162 -15.80 -5.28 -5.87
C LEU A 162 -15.99 -5.75 -7.33
N GLN A 163 -16.00 -4.82 -8.28
CA GLN A 163 -16.09 -5.12 -9.70
C GLN A 163 -14.92 -5.99 -10.16
N ALA A 164 -13.69 -5.63 -9.79
CA ALA A 164 -12.49 -6.41 -10.12
C ALA A 164 -12.56 -7.83 -9.56
N VAL A 165 -13.00 -8.00 -8.31
CA VAL A 165 -13.17 -9.33 -7.69
C VAL A 165 -14.23 -10.14 -8.42
N VAL A 166 -15.40 -9.57 -8.70
CA VAL A 166 -16.49 -10.29 -9.40
C VAL A 166 -16.03 -10.71 -10.79
N VAL A 167 -15.45 -9.79 -11.57
CA VAL A 167 -14.96 -10.09 -12.92
C VAL A 167 -13.84 -11.14 -12.87
N SER A 168 -12.88 -11.02 -11.95
CA SER A 168 -11.81 -12.00 -11.77
C SER A 168 -12.35 -13.39 -11.40
N VAL A 169 -13.33 -13.48 -10.51
CA VAL A 169 -13.96 -14.77 -10.17
C VAL A 169 -14.64 -15.37 -11.40
N VAL A 170 -15.40 -14.58 -12.16
CA VAL A 170 -16.02 -15.04 -13.41
C VAL A 170 -14.94 -15.52 -14.38
N LEU A 171 -13.90 -14.75 -14.65
CA LEU A 171 -12.84 -15.11 -15.61
C LEU A 171 -12.01 -16.34 -15.17
N ILE A 172 -11.81 -16.54 -13.87
CA ILE A 172 -11.08 -17.70 -13.33
C ILE A 172 -11.96 -18.96 -13.37
N VAL A 173 -13.25 -18.86 -13.03
CA VAL A 173 -14.16 -20.01 -12.90
C VAL A 173 -14.79 -20.40 -14.23
N LEU A 174 -15.11 -19.46 -15.10
CA LEU A 174 -15.82 -19.69 -16.36
C LEU A 174 -15.12 -20.72 -17.27
N PRO A 175 -13.78 -20.69 -17.48
CA PRO A 175 -13.10 -21.71 -18.28
C PRO A 175 -13.26 -23.13 -17.71
N LEU A 176 -13.44 -23.28 -16.39
CA LEU A 176 -13.60 -24.59 -15.76
C LEU A 176 -14.86 -25.34 -16.21
N LEU A 177 -15.87 -24.63 -16.72
CA LEU A 177 -17.10 -25.21 -17.25
C LEU A 177 -16.88 -25.93 -18.59
N TRP A 178 -15.94 -25.44 -19.40
CA TRP A 178 -15.62 -26.01 -20.71
C TRP A 178 -14.36 -26.87 -20.70
N MET A 179 -13.49 -26.72 -19.70
CA MET A 179 -12.34 -27.60 -19.49
C MET A 179 -12.83 -28.98 -19.04
N ARG A 180 -12.97 -29.89 -20.02
CA ARG A 180 -13.19 -31.32 -19.80
C ARG A 180 -12.36 -31.80 -18.61
N ARG A 181 -12.99 -32.52 -17.68
CA ARG A 181 -12.25 -33.28 -16.68
C ARG A 181 -11.44 -34.30 -17.47
N SER A 182 -10.13 -34.08 -17.59
CA SER A 182 -9.24 -35.14 -18.03
C SER A 182 -9.25 -36.18 -16.92
N ASP A 183 -10.10 -37.20 -17.07
CA ASP A 183 -10.27 -38.33 -16.15
C ASP A 183 -9.05 -39.28 -16.15
N GLY A 184 -7.85 -38.79 -16.44
CA GLY A 184 -6.63 -39.59 -16.66
C GLY A 184 -5.38 -39.13 -15.92
N ALA A 185 -5.47 -38.24 -14.92
CA ALA A 185 -4.28 -37.77 -14.20
C ALA A 185 -4.48 -37.79 -12.67
N SER A 186 -4.64 -39.00 -12.11
CA SER A 186 -4.69 -39.22 -10.66
C SER A 186 -3.38 -38.86 -9.95
N ASP A 187 -2.25 -38.78 -10.67
CA ASP A 187 -0.91 -38.55 -10.09
C ASP A 187 -0.31 -37.17 -10.40
N SER A 188 -1.10 -36.22 -10.89
CA SER A 188 -0.57 -34.86 -11.13
C SER A 188 -0.54 -34.05 -9.84
N THR A 189 0.65 -33.69 -9.39
CA THR A 189 0.90 -32.86 -8.22
C THR A 189 0.29 -31.45 -8.31
N TRP A 190 -0.08 -31.01 -9.52
CA TRP A 190 -0.78 -29.74 -9.79
C TRP A 190 -2.29 -29.95 -9.90
N SER A 191 -2.96 -30.07 -8.75
CA SER A 191 -4.42 -29.98 -8.73
C SER A 191 -4.88 -28.57 -9.15
N ARG A 192 -6.11 -28.48 -9.68
CA ARG A 192 -6.69 -27.18 -10.10
C ARG A 192 -6.68 -26.15 -8.95
N GLY A 193 -6.95 -26.59 -7.71
CA GLY A 193 -6.93 -25.71 -6.53
C GLY A 193 -5.51 -25.27 -6.13
N VAL A 194 -4.52 -26.15 -6.21
CA VAL A 194 -3.11 -25.81 -5.95
C VAL A 194 -2.60 -24.79 -6.98
N LEU A 195 -2.95 -24.97 -8.25
CA LEU A 195 -2.61 -24.02 -9.31
C LEU A 195 -3.24 -22.66 -9.07
N VAL A 196 -4.55 -22.61 -8.76
CA VAL A 196 -5.23 -21.35 -8.40
C VAL A 196 -4.55 -20.67 -7.22
N GLY A 197 -4.36 -21.38 -6.11
CA GLY A 197 -3.73 -20.81 -4.91
C GLY A 197 -2.33 -20.25 -5.19
N TYR A 198 -1.50 -21.02 -5.91
CA TYR A 198 -0.12 -20.63 -6.22
C TYR A 198 -0.05 -19.35 -7.07
N PHE A 199 -0.70 -19.33 -8.25
CA PHE A 199 -0.61 -18.21 -9.18
C PHE A 199 -1.38 -16.96 -8.71
N LEU A 200 -2.47 -17.16 -7.94
CA LEU A 200 -3.22 -16.08 -7.30
C LEU A 200 -2.37 -15.39 -6.23
N PHE A 201 -1.76 -16.16 -5.31
CA PHE A 201 -0.95 -15.59 -4.24
C PHE A 201 0.31 -14.90 -4.77
N ILE A 202 0.97 -15.44 -5.79
CA ILE A 202 2.10 -14.75 -6.45
C ILE A 202 1.66 -13.42 -7.06
N GLY A 203 0.55 -13.40 -7.81
CA GLY A 203 0.06 -12.17 -8.46
C GLY A 203 -0.38 -11.11 -7.46
N LEU A 204 -1.04 -11.52 -6.36
CA LEU A 204 -1.38 -10.63 -5.26
C LEU A 204 -0.12 -10.06 -4.60
N ALA A 205 0.81 -10.93 -4.18
CA ALA A 205 1.99 -10.55 -3.42
C ALA A 205 2.92 -9.61 -4.20
N PHE A 206 3.11 -9.86 -5.50
CA PHE A 206 3.98 -9.02 -6.33
C PHE A 206 3.50 -7.58 -6.35
N LEU A 207 2.23 -7.36 -6.71
CA LEU A 207 1.63 -6.03 -6.82
C LEU A 207 1.52 -5.34 -5.44
N PHE A 208 1.31 -6.08 -4.36
CA PHE A 208 1.32 -5.50 -3.00
C PHE A 208 2.66 -4.86 -2.66
N ILE A 209 3.77 -5.59 -2.89
CA ILE A 209 5.11 -5.06 -2.64
C ILE A 209 5.41 -3.88 -3.57
N GLU A 210 5.13 -4.02 -4.87
CA GLU A 210 5.39 -2.97 -5.85
C GLU A 210 4.67 -1.65 -5.48
N ILE A 211 3.37 -1.72 -5.17
CA ILE A 211 2.58 -0.56 -4.78
C ILE A 211 3.04 0.04 -3.45
N ALA A 212 3.35 -0.80 -2.46
CA ALA A 212 3.90 -0.35 -1.18
C ALA A 212 5.20 0.44 -1.39
N PHE A 213 6.09 -0.06 -2.24
CA PHE A 213 7.34 0.60 -2.55
C PHE A 213 7.14 1.90 -3.32
N ILE A 214 6.21 1.94 -4.28
CA ILE A 214 5.84 3.21 -4.95
C ILE A 214 5.48 4.25 -3.89
N GLN A 215 4.60 3.94 -2.94
CA GLN A 215 4.17 4.88 -1.88
C GLN A 215 5.32 5.33 -0.98
N ILE A 216 6.16 4.40 -0.52
CA ILE A 216 7.34 4.72 0.30
C ILE A 216 8.29 5.67 -0.44
N PHE A 217 8.57 5.37 -1.70
CA PHE A 217 9.51 6.14 -2.51
C PHE A 217 8.92 7.43 -3.09
N VAL A 218 7.59 7.67 -3.04
CA VAL A 218 7.00 9.02 -3.28
C VAL A 218 7.60 10.03 -2.33
N ARG A 219 7.72 9.68 -1.04
CA ARG A 219 8.30 10.58 -0.03
C ARG A 219 9.79 10.83 -0.25
N PHE A 220 10.53 9.78 -0.63
CA PHE A 220 11.98 9.89 -0.82
C PHE A 220 12.35 10.66 -2.10
N LEU A 221 11.75 10.30 -3.24
CA LEU A 221 12.02 10.94 -4.53
C LEU A 221 11.30 12.30 -4.65
N GLY A 222 10.31 12.57 -3.81
CA GLY A 222 9.64 13.86 -3.68
C GLY A 222 8.55 14.13 -4.72
N HIS A 223 8.34 13.25 -5.69
CA HIS A 223 7.29 13.42 -6.71
C HIS A 223 6.69 12.08 -7.15
N PRO A 224 5.35 11.92 -7.18
CA PRO A 224 4.69 10.67 -7.54
C PRO A 224 5.10 10.12 -8.91
N VAL A 225 5.23 10.99 -9.92
CA VAL A 225 5.60 10.58 -11.29
C VAL A 225 7.00 9.95 -11.34
N TYR A 226 7.97 10.53 -10.62
CA TYR A 226 9.32 9.97 -10.58
C TYR A 226 9.35 8.64 -9.84
N SER A 227 8.62 8.52 -8.74
CA SER A 227 8.56 7.27 -7.97
C SER A 227 7.92 6.15 -8.74
N VAL A 228 6.76 6.38 -9.37
CA VAL A 228 6.13 5.37 -10.22
C VAL A 228 7.09 4.94 -11.33
N THR A 229 7.75 5.89 -12.01
CA THR A 229 8.64 5.59 -13.13
C THR A 229 9.86 4.78 -12.70
N VAL A 230 10.59 5.24 -11.68
CA VAL A 230 11.83 4.60 -11.22
C VAL A 230 11.55 3.24 -10.60
N ILE A 231 10.51 3.13 -9.76
CA ILE A 231 10.18 1.91 -9.05
C ILE A 231 9.65 0.85 -10.03
N LEU A 232 8.68 1.20 -10.89
CA LEU A 232 8.15 0.27 -11.89
C LEU A 232 9.25 -0.21 -12.85
N ALA A 233 10.09 0.69 -13.37
CA ALA A 233 11.19 0.30 -14.26
C ALA A 233 12.19 -0.64 -13.56
N SER A 234 12.50 -0.36 -12.29
CA SER A 234 13.40 -1.21 -11.49
C SER A 234 12.78 -2.58 -11.22
N PHE A 235 11.53 -2.63 -10.76
CA PHE A 235 10.84 -3.89 -10.51
C PHE A 235 10.77 -4.75 -11.78
N LEU A 236 10.39 -4.18 -12.92
CA LEU A 236 10.33 -4.90 -14.19
C LEU A 236 11.71 -5.40 -14.65
N LEU A 237 12.73 -4.54 -14.61
CA LEU A 237 14.09 -4.90 -15.04
C LEU A 237 14.67 -6.03 -14.19
N PHE A 238 14.61 -5.88 -12.86
CA PHE A 238 15.20 -6.84 -11.95
C PHE A 238 14.34 -8.10 -11.79
N ALA A 239 13.02 -8.02 -11.88
CA ALA A 239 12.19 -9.22 -11.95
C ALA A 239 12.46 -10.02 -13.24
N ALA A 240 12.66 -9.36 -14.38
CA ALA A 240 13.05 -10.03 -15.62
C ALA A 240 14.43 -10.70 -15.49
N ALA A 241 15.41 -10.02 -14.89
CA ALA A 241 16.72 -10.59 -14.60
C ALA A 241 16.63 -11.80 -13.63
N GLY A 242 15.78 -11.70 -12.60
CA GLY A 242 15.51 -12.78 -11.66
C GLY A 242 14.87 -14.00 -12.33
N SER A 243 13.92 -13.75 -13.24
CA SER A 243 13.32 -14.81 -14.07
C SER A 243 14.37 -15.53 -14.91
N ARG A 244 15.25 -14.80 -15.59
CA ARG A 244 16.35 -15.39 -16.37
C ARG A 244 17.35 -16.15 -15.50
N LEU A 245 17.60 -15.69 -14.27
CA LEU A 245 18.51 -16.36 -13.35
C LEU A 245 18.03 -17.79 -13.02
N THR A 246 16.73 -18.06 -13.05
CA THR A 246 16.19 -19.41 -12.82
C THR A 246 16.68 -20.44 -13.83
N GLU A 247 16.95 -20.02 -15.07
CA GLU A 247 17.53 -20.82 -16.16
C GLU A 247 19.06 -20.91 -16.07
N ALA A 248 19.71 -19.85 -15.59
CA ALA A 248 21.18 -19.77 -15.51
C ALA A 248 21.78 -20.59 -14.36
N PHE A 249 21.01 -20.89 -13.30
CA PHE A 249 21.45 -21.85 -12.29
C PHE A 249 21.60 -23.24 -12.90
N GLU A 250 22.80 -23.82 -12.76
CA GLU A 250 23.11 -25.20 -13.14
C GLU A 250 21.99 -26.19 -12.73
N ASP A 251 21.79 -27.23 -13.53
CA ASP A 251 20.81 -28.31 -13.28
C ASP A 251 21.05 -29.04 -11.93
N SER A 252 22.16 -28.74 -11.24
CA SER A 252 22.49 -29.24 -9.90
C SER A 252 21.55 -28.73 -8.79
N VAL A 253 20.84 -27.60 -8.99
CA VAL A 253 19.89 -27.06 -8.00
C VAL A 253 18.45 -27.32 -8.44
N SER A 254 17.69 -28.08 -7.64
CA SER A 254 16.27 -28.33 -7.92
C SER A 254 15.41 -27.07 -7.85
N ASP A 255 14.35 -27.03 -8.66
CA ASP A 255 13.41 -25.90 -8.76
C ASP A 255 12.75 -25.57 -7.43
N ALA A 256 12.45 -26.60 -6.63
CA ALA A 256 11.91 -26.43 -5.28
C ALA A 256 12.91 -25.69 -4.37
N ARG A 257 14.21 -26.00 -4.47
CA ARG A 257 15.25 -25.29 -3.72
C ARG A 257 15.42 -23.86 -4.22
N LYS A 258 15.36 -23.61 -5.54
CA LYS A 258 15.35 -22.26 -6.12
C LYS A 258 14.18 -21.44 -5.58
N LEU A 259 12.97 -22.03 -5.56
CA LEU A 259 11.78 -21.41 -4.99
C LEU A 259 11.92 -21.12 -3.48
N ALA A 260 12.47 -22.07 -2.72
CA ALA A 260 12.74 -21.90 -1.29
C ALA A 260 13.66 -20.70 -1.02
N ILE A 261 14.77 -20.61 -1.77
CA ILE A 261 15.75 -19.53 -1.65
C ILE A 261 15.12 -18.21 -2.02
N ALA A 262 14.37 -18.14 -3.13
CA ALA A 262 13.69 -16.93 -3.57
C ALA A 262 12.72 -16.44 -2.50
N VAL A 263 11.81 -17.28 -2.02
CA VAL A 263 10.77 -16.91 -1.07
C VAL A 263 11.36 -16.58 0.31
N SER A 264 12.39 -17.31 0.75
CA SER A 264 13.10 -16.97 2.00
C SER A 264 13.80 -15.62 1.89
N THR A 265 14.42 -15.33 0.74
CA THR A 265 15.06 -14.03 0.46
C THR A 265 14.03 -12.91 0.47
N ILE A 266 12.88 -13.09 -0.20
CA ILE A 266 11.78 -12.12 -0.21
C ILE A 266 11.31 -11.84 1.22
N ALA A 267 10.98 -12.88 1.98
CA ALA A 267 10.49 -12.74 3.35
C ALA A 267 11.52 -12.04 4.26
N ALA A 268 12.79 -12.43 4.18
CA ALA A 268 13.87 -11.82 4.95
C ALA A 268 14.06 -10.34 4.61
N ILE A 269 14.08 -9.98 3.32
CA ILE A 269 14.23 -8.58 2.89
C ILE A 269 13.01 -7.75 3.31
N CYS A 270 11.79 -8.27 3.13
CA CYS A 270 10.57 -7.58 3.55
C CYS A 270 10.59 -7.27 5.06
N VAL A 271 10.92 -8.26 5.90
CA VAL A 271 11.02 -8.06 7.36
C VAL A 271 12.13 -7.07 7.72
N LEU A 272 13.30 -7.20 7.07
CA LEU A 272 14.41 -6.27 7.27
C LEU A 272 14.02 -4.83 6.92
N TYR A 273 13.34 -4.64 5.78
CA TYR A 273 13.00 -3.32 5.28
C TYR A 273 11.93 -2.62 6.13
N VAL A 274 11.00 -3.36 6.73
CA VAL A 274 10.06 -2.78 7.69
C VAL A 274 10.78 -2.04 8.83
N ALA A 275 11.92 -2.56 9.31
CA ALA A 275 12.68 -1.93 10.37
C ALA A 275 13.71 -0.90 9.87
N VAL A 276 14.44 -1.22 8.79
CA VAL A 276 15.66 -0.50 8.40
C VAL A 276 15.40 0.57 7.33
N LEU A 277 14.44 0.35 6.44
CA LEU A 277 14.22 1.23 5.29
C LEU A 277 13.92 2.69 5.70
N PRO A 278 13.08 2.99 6.70
CA PRO A 278 12.82 4.37 7.11
C PRO A 278 14.08 5.13 7.53
N ALA A 279 15.00 4.47 8.24
CA ALA A 279 16.26 5.07 8.68
C ALA A 279 17.19 5.35 7.50
N VAL A 280 17.31 4.41 6.56
CA VAL A 280 18.10 4.57 5.34
C VAL A 280 17.59 5.74 4.51
N LEU A 281 16.28 5.81 4.27
CA LEU A 281 15.68 6.90 3.47
C LEU A 281 15.87 8.26 4.15
N THR A 282 15.79 8.32 5.49
CA THR A 282 16.03 9.56 6.25
C THR A 282 17.50 10.00 6.14
N HIS A 283 18.45 9.06 6.26
CA HIS A 283 19.88 9.36 6.14
C HIS A 283 20.23 9.95 4.78
N PHE A 284 19.69 9.39 3.70
CA PHE A 284 19.93 9.86 2.33
C PHE A 284 18.95 10.95 1.87
N ALA A 285 18.05 11.45 2.72
CA ALA A 285 17.06 12.44 2.32
C ALA A 285 17.70 13.75 1.81
N GLY A 286 18.94 14.08 2.20
CA GLY A 286 19.62 15.30 1.77
C GLY A 286 20.25 15.26 0.37
N VAL A 287 20.38 14.08 -0.25
CA VAL A 287 21.13 13.95 -1.52
C VAL A 287 20.31 14.43 -2.72
N GLY A 288 21.01 14.79 -3.81
CA GLY A 288 20.39 15.25 -5.06
C GLY A 288 19.51 14.20 -5.74
N GLY A 289 18.58 14.65 -6.60
CA GLY A 289 17.53 13.80 -7.18
C GLY A 289 18.03 12.57 -7.93
N LEU A 290 19.11 12.69 -8.72
CA LEU A 290 19.71 11.56 -9.44
C LEU A 290 20.23 10.48 -8.50
N TRP A 291 20.87 10.88 -7.40
CA TRP A 291 21.38 9.94 -6.39
C TRP A 291 20.24 9.29 -5.61
N ARG A 292 19.15 10.00 -5.33
CA ARG A 292 17.94 9.38 -4.73
C ARG A 292 17.36 8.31 -5.65
N ALA A 293 17.31 8.56 -6.97
CA ALA A 293 16.88 7.55 -7.92
C ALA A 293 17.81 6.32 -7.91
N ALA A 294 19.13 6.53 -7.98
CA ALA A 294 20.10 5.42 -7.94
C ALA A 294 19.99 4.59 -6.66
N ILE A 295 19.84 5.23 -5.49
CA ILE A 295 19.63 4.56 -4.20
C ILE A 295 18.32 3.77 -4.21
N ALA A 296 17.24 4.33 -4.75
CA ALA A 296 15.96 3.63 -4.87
C ALA A 296 16.10 2.36 -5.73
N VAL A 297 16.76 2.46 -6.90
CA VAL A 297 17.04 1.31 -7.77
C VAL A 297 17.84 0.25 -7.01
N MET A 298 18.90 0.65 -6.30
CA MET A 298 19.76 -0.27 -5.54
C MET A 298 19.00 -1.00 -4.42
N LEU A 299 18.10 -0.30 -3.71
CA LEU A 299 17.28 -0.91 -2.65
C LEU A 299 16.18 -1.83 -3.21
N VAL A 300 15.62 -1.52 -4.39
CA VAL A 300 14.60 -2.35 -5.03
C VAL A 300 15.20 -3.60 -5.65
N ALA A 301 16.39 -3.50 -6.25
CA ALA A 301 17.02 -4.55 -7.04
C ALA A 301 17.05 -5.94 -6.39
N PRO A 302 17.57 -6.15 -5.16
CA PRO A 302 17.68 -7.49 -4.58
C PRO A 302 16.30 -8.12 -4.32
N LEU A 303 15.32 -7.33 -3.90
CA LEU A 303 13.96 -7.79 -3.68
C LEU A 303 13.27 -8.17 -5.00
N ALA A 304 13.35 -7.29 -6.01
CA ALA A 304 12.76 -7.51 -7.32
C ALA A 304 13.38 -8.70 -8.05
N LEU A 305 14.70 -8.89 -7.96
CA LEU A 305 15.40 -10.09 -8.44
C LEU A 305 14.82 -11.36 -7.82
N ALA A 306 14.63 -11.37 -6.49
CA ALA A 306 14.07 -12.52 -5.80
C ALA A 306 12.62 -12.79 -6.19
N MET A 307 11.81 -11.73 -6.31
CA MET A 307 10.40 -11.79 -6.73
C MET A 307 10.20 -12.24 -8.18
N GLY A 308 11.21 -12.11 -9.04
CA GLY A 308 11.17 -12.57 -10.43
C GLY A 308 11.23 -14.10 -10.61
N MET A 309 11.62 -14.85 -9.59
CA MET A 309 11.86 -16.30 -9.68
C MET A 309 10.62 -17.20 -9.50
N PRO A 310 9.66 -16.94 -8.58
CA PRO A 310 8.57 -17.88 -8.31
C PRO A 310 7.68 -18.19 -9.52
N PHE A 311 7.26 -17.17 -10.28
CA PHE A 311 6.38 -17.36 -11.44
C PHE A 311 6.96 -18.30 -12.52
N PRO A 312 8.18 -18.07 -13.06
CA PRO A 312 8.76 -18.97 -14.07
C PRO A 312 9.03 -20.38 -13.54
N LEU A 313 9.40 -20.54 -12.26
CA LEU A 313 9.57 -21.88 -11.65
C LEU A 313 8.25 -22.66 -11.61
N GLY A 314 7.15 -22.00 -11.25
CA GLY A 314 5.81 -22.59 -11.33
C GLY A 314 5.44 -22.99 -12.75
N MET A 315 5.66 -22.10 -13.72
CA MET A 315 5.38 -22.35 -15.13
C MET A 315 6.20 -23.51 -15.70
N ARG A 316 7.49 -23.58 -15.40
CA ARG A 316 8.38 -24.65 -15.85
C ARG A 316 7.91 -26.03 -15.38
N SER A 317 7.38 -26.11 -14.17
CA SER A 317 6.85 -27.36 -13.61
C SER A 317 5.53 -27.83 -14.26
N LEU A 318 4.82 -26.95 -14.98
CA LEU A 318 3.63 -27.29 -15.75
C LEU A 318 3.99 -27.79 -17.17
N THR A 319 5.07 -27.28 -17.75
CA THR A 319 5.54 -27.66 -19.09
C THR A 319 5.84 -29.17 -19.17
N GLY A 320 5.25 -29.84 -20.17
CA GLY A 320 5.44 -31.28 -20.39
C GLY A 320 4.54 -32.19 -19.55
N ARG A 321 3.80 -31.66 -18.57
CA ARG A 321 2.90 -32.43 -17.69
C ARG A 321 1.44 -32.00 -17.78
N ARG A 322 1.21 -30.69 -17.59
CA ARG A 322 -0.10 -30.04 -17.59
C ARG A 322 -0.04 -28.75 -18.40
N SER A 323 0.52 -28.85 -19.60
CA SER A 323 0.59 -27.73 -20.55
C SER A 323 -0.81 -27.19 -20.91
N ASP A 324 -1.86 -27.99 -20.73
CA ASP A 324 -3.27 -27.60 -20.83
C ASP A 324 -3.66 -26.49 -19.84
N LEU A 325 -2.99 -26.40 -18.69
CA LEU A 325 -3.30 -25.44 -17.63
C LEU A 325 -2.49 -24.14 -17.70
N ILE A 326 -1.49 -24.06 -18.57
CA ILE A 326 -0.61 -22.88 -18.71
C ILE A 326 -1.41 -21.59 -19.00
N PRO A 327 -2.34 -21.55 -19.99
CA PRO A 327 -3.14 -20.35 -20.24
C PRO A 327 -3.99 -19.94 -19.04
N TRP A 328 -4.48 -20.92 -18.27
CA TRP A 328 -5.28 -20.68 -17.09
C TRP A 328 -4.44 -20.10 -15.94
N ALA A 329 -3.21 -20.60 -15.74
CA ALA A 329 -2.26 -20.04 -14.77
C ALA A 329 -1.95 -18.55 -15.03
N TRP A 330 -1.73 -18.19 -16.30
CA TRP A 330 -1.57 -16.79 -16.72
C TRP A 330 -2.82 -15.96 -16.43
N ALA A 331 -4.00 -16.47 -16.76
CA ALA A 331 -5.26 -15.79 -16.50
C ALA A 331 -5.50 -15.53 -15.00
N ILE A 332 -5.23 -16.52 -14.15
CA ILE A 332 -5.33 -16.39 -12.69
C ILE A 332 -4.38 -15.31 -12.18
N ASN A 333 -3.11 -15.35 -12.63
CA ASN A 333 -2.12 -14.37 -12.21
C ASN A 333 -2.51 -12.94 -12.65
N GLY A 334 -2.94 -12.75 -13.89
CA GLY A 334 -3.42 -11.45 -14.38
C GLY A 334 -4.64 -10.94 -13.61
N CYS A 335 -5.63 -11.79 -13.34
CA CYS A 335 -6.79 -11.46 -12.52
C CYS A 335 -6.39 -11.06 -11.09
N ALA A 336 -5.42 -11.78 -10.52
CA ALA A 336 -4.86 -11.48 -9.20
C ALA A 336 -4.20 -10.11 -9.19
N SER A 337 -3.40 -9.77 -10.18
CA SER A 337 -2.72 -8.47 -10.30
C SER A 337 -3.71 -7.31 -10.37
N VAL A 338 -4.81 -7.44 -11.12
CA VAL A 338 -5.85 -6.39 -11.21
C VAL A 338 -6.54 -6.17 -9.86
N VAL A 339 -6.93 -7.25 -9.17
CA VAL A 339 -7.52 -7.16 -7.83
C VAL A 339 -6.51 -6.58 -6.85
N SER A 340 -5.26 -7.03 -6.93
CA SER A 340 -4.15 -6.61 -6.06
C SER A 340 -3.91 -5.11 -6.14
N ALA A 341 -3.95 -4.54 -7.35
CA ALA A 341 -3.67 -3.13 -7.56
C ALA A 341 -4.58 -2.21 -6.74
N VAL A 342 -5.86 -2.58 -6.63
CA VAL A 342 -6.84 -1.82 -5.84
C VAL A 342 -6.78 -2.24 -4.36
N LEU A 343 -6.68 -3.54 -4.09
CA LEU A 343 -6.67 -4.08 -2.74
C LEU A 343 -5.46 -3.60 -1.92
N ALA A 344 -4.28 -3.47 -2.53
CA ALA A 344 -3.08 -2.95 -1.88
C ALA A 344 -3.30 -1.55 -1.32
N VAL A 345 -3.94 -0.67 -2.11
CA VAL A 345 -4.24 0.71 -1.71
C VAL A 345 -5.24 0.72 -0.56
N VAL A 346 -6.31 -0.08 -0.65
CA VAL A 346 -7.31 -0.20 0.43
C VAL A 346 -6.66 -0.70 1.72
N LEU A 347 -5.83 -1.76 1.65
CA LEU A 347 -5.12 -2.29 2.81
C LEU A 347 -4.15 -1.26 3.40
N ALA A 348 -3.41 -0.52 2.56
CA ALA A 348 -2.53 0.53 3.02
C ALA A 348 -3.29 1.66 3.74
N MET A 349 -4.47 2.03 3.27
CA MET A 349 -5.31 3.07 3.90
C MET A 349 -5.79 2.66 5.30
N HIS A 350 -6.18 1.39 5.50
CA HIS A 350 -6.77 0.92 6.76
C HIS A 350 -5.75 0.35 7.75
N PHE A 351 -4.76 -0.38 7.24
CA PHE A 351 -3.82 -1.14 8.05
C PHE A 351 -2.40 -0.57 8.00
N GLY A 352 -2.05 0.16 6.93
CA GLY A 352 -0.72 0.75 6.73
C GLY A 352 0.13 -0.02 5.74
N ILE A 353 1.17 0.64 5.23
CA ILE A 353 2.07 0.10 4.20
C ILE A 353 2.84 -1.12 4.74
N THR A 354 3.25 -1.08 6.01
CA THR A 354 3.91 -2.19 6.70
C THR A 354 3.06 -3.46 6.66
N ALA A 355 1.75 -3.33 6.94
CA ALA A 355 0.83 -4.46 6.90
C ALA A 355 0.71 -5.05 5.49
N VAL A 356 0.73 -4.20 4.44
CA VAL A 356 0.72 -4.65 3.05
C VAL A 356 1.99 -5.45 2.71
N ILE A 357 3.17 -4.96 3.11
CA ILE A 357 4.45 -5.65 2.87
C ILE A 357 4.48 -7.01 3.59
N LEU A 358 4.07 -7.07 4.86
CA LEU A 358 4.05 -8.31 5.64
C LEU A 358 3.00 -9.31 5.10
N SER A 359 1.85 -8.81 4.64
CA SER A 359 0.83 -9.63 3.98
C SER A 359 1.38 -10.23 2.68
N ALA A 360 2.12 -9.45 1.88
CA ALA A 360 2.73 -9.95 0.65
C ALA A 360 3.81 -11.01 0.92
N ALA A 361 4.67 -10.79 1.91
CA ALA A 361 5.66 -11.79 2.33
C ALA A 361 4.97 -13.11 2.75
N THR A 362 3.88 -13.00 3.52
CA THR A 362 3.06 -14.15 3.93
C THR A 362 2.45 -14.86 2.72
N LEU A 363 1.91 -14.13 1.75
CA LEU A 363 1.35 -14.69 0.52
C LEU A 363 2.41 -15.42 -0.31
N TYR A 364 3.65 -14.91 -0.41
CA TYR A 364 4.74 -15.62 -1.06
C TYR A 364 5.10 -16.93 -0.35
N VAL A 365 5.13 -16.94 0.98
CA VAL A 365 5.36 -18.16 1.77
C VAL A 365 4.23 -19.17 1.56
N LEU A 366 2.98 -18.74 1.60
CA LEU A 366 1.82 -19.59 1.34
C LEU A 366 1.84 -20.16 -0.07
N ALA A 367 2.20 -19.35 -1.07
CA ALA A 367 2.38 -19.82 -2.45
C ALA A 367 3.45 -20.92 -2.50
N ALA A 368 4.60 -20.72 -1.88
CA ALA A 368 5.66 -21.72 -1.84
C ALA A 368 5.21 -23.03 -1.20
N LEU A 369 4.50 -22.96 -0.07
CA LEU A 369 4.01 -24.15 0.65
C LEU A 369 3.00 -24.94 -0.17
N ILE A 370 2.05 -24.25 -0.82
CA ILE A 370 1.00 -24.88 -1.63
C ILE A 370 1.61 -25.47 -2.92
N GLY A 371 2.49 -24.73 -3.58
CA GLY A 371 3.13 -25.12 -4.84
C GLY A 371 4.34 -26.05 -4.67
N TRP A 372 4.83 -26.28 -3.44
CA TRP A 372 6.09 -26.97 -3.17
C TRP A 372 6.20 -28.31 -3.89
N ARG A 373 5.18 -29.16 -3.70
CA ARG A 373 5.16 -30.50 -4.29
C ARG A 373 5.07 -30.44 -5.82
N GLY A 374 4.31 -29.49 -6.35
CA GLY A 374 4.16 -29.26 -7.80
C GLY A 374 5.49 -28.90 -8.47
N VAL A 375 6.22 -27.97 -7.85
CA VAL A 375 7.54 -27.51 -8.34
C VAL A 375 8.62 -28.56 -8.10
N HIS A 376 8.59 -29.27 -6.97
CA HIS A 376 9.54 -30.35 -6.67
C HIS A 376 9.41 -31.52 -7.64
N GLY A 377 8.18 -31.89 -7.99
CA GLY A 377 7.94 -32.98 -8.93
C GLY A 377 8.53 -32.71 -10.31
N GLY A 378 8.62 -31.46 -10.77
CA GLY A 378 8.93 -31.06 -12.15
C GLY A 378 10.34 -31.42 -12.66
N ALA A 379 11.32 -31.64 -11.76
CA ALA A 379 12.72 -31.82 -12.13
C ALA A 379 13.09 -33.22 -12.69
N ALA A 380 12.16 -34.18 -12.72
CA ALA A 380 12.49 -35.59 -12.94
C ALA A 380 12.37 -36.11 -14.39
N THR A 381 12.03 -35.29 -15.38
CA THR A 381 11.91 -35.76 -16.78
C THR A 381 12.64 -34.81 -17.71
N GLY A 382 13.92 -35.11 -17.99
CA GLY A 382 14.59 -34.58 -19.17
C GLY A 382 13.82 -34.94 -20.45
N PRO A 383 14.08 -34.26 -21.57
CA PRO A 383 13.43 -34.58 -22.84
C PRO A 383 13.62 -36.07 -23.12
N ALA A 384 12.51 -36.79 -23.34
CA ALA A 384 12.55 -38.17 -23.77
C ALA A 384 13.48 -38.28 -24.99
N PRO A 385 14.40 -39.25 -25.04
CA PRO A 385 15.21 -39.44 -26.23
C PRO A 385 14.27 -39.63 -27.41
N LEU A 386 14.48 -38.85 -28.47
CA LEU A 386 13.81 -39.05 -29.75
C LEU A 386 14.05 -40.52 -30.16
N GLN A 387 13.04 -41.37 -29.95
CA GLN A 387 13.03 -42.69 -30.54
C GLN A 387 12.89 -42.49 -32.04
N HIS A 388 14.02 -42.52 -32.75
CA HIS A 388 14.01 -42.64 -34.19
C HIS A 388 13.24 -43.92 -34.55
N PRO A 389 12.17 -43.82 -35.37
CA PRO A 389 11.48 -45.01 -35.85
C PRO A 389 12.41 -45.76 -36.79
N GLY A 390 12.77 -46.99 -36.42
CA GLY A 390 13.13 -48.09 -37.31
C GLY A 390 14.06 -47.80 -38.48
N GLY A 391 15.37 -47.94 -38.27
CA GLY A 391 16.29 -48.30 -39.36
C GLY A 391 16.03 -49.75 -39.77
N GLN A 392 15.26 -49.95 -40.83
CA GLN A 392 15.17 -51.23 -41.53
C GLN A 392 16.55 -51.62 -42.07
N VAL A 393 17.02 -52.79 -41.68
CA VAL A 393 18.12 -53.51 -42.34
C VAL A 393 17.57 -54.03 -43.68
N LEU A 394 18.14 -53.57 -44.79
CA LEU A 394 17.99 -54.21 -46.10
C LEU A 394 19.26 -55.03 -46.40
N PRO A 395 19.14 -56.30 -46.80
CA PRO A 395 20.28 -57.06 -47.33
C PRO A 395 20.47 -56.75 -48.81
N GLY A 396 21.72 -56.49 -49.20
CA GLY A 396 22.18 -56.34 -50.58
C GLY A 396 23.63 -56.75 -50.68
#